data_AF-A0A1F7LQW3-F1
#
_entry.id   AF-A0A1F7LQW3-F1
#
_cell.length_a   1.000
_cell.length_b   1.000
_cell.length_c   1.000
_cell.angle_alpha   90.00
_cell.angle_beta   90.00
_cell.angle_gamma   90.00
#
_symmetry.space_group_name_H-M   'P 1'
#
loop_
_entity.id
_entity.type
_entity.pdbx_description
1 polymer ?
#
loop_
_entity_poly.entity_id
_entity_poly.type
_entity_poly.pdbx_seq_one_letter_code
_entity_poly.pdbx_strand_id
1 'polypeptide(L)'
;RPVVHGLVLGLGLAFMLEGIRLMAGDALMAILAVMLTFLLLSRDRVPAMLILLLLGAAVAVARQPGLLGELGSMAFRFQLPHFALTGLRWEDTLTGVFVLGLPQAALTLGNAIITTVEENNTLFPDRRVTVRHVAVDHGLMNLVGASLGGVPMCHGAGGMAGHVRFGARTGGSLVILGLLVLFVGLFLADSAATLFKLFPPSVLGAILFFAGLELAAGSQGGGLDRNDRYVLLITAGVSMWNMGAGYLAGLLLWHAVRRGWLRA
;
A
#
# COMPACT_ATOMS: atom_id res chain seq x y z
N ARG A 1 0.95 20.90 -4.21
CA ARG A 1 0.13 20.09 -5.14
C ARG A 1 1.00 19.33 -6.15
N PRO A 2 1.82 19.95 -7.02
CA PRO A 2 2.59 19.20 -8.03
C PRO A 2 3.57 18.18 -7.43
N VAL A 3 4.24 18.53 -6.32
CA VAL A 3 5.14 17.60 -5.61
C VAL A 3 4.39 16.37 -5.08
N VAL A 4 3.24 16.55 -4.43
CA VAL A 4 2.44 15.43 -3.89
C VAL A 4 1.92 14.53 -5.01
N HIS A 5 1.37 15.11 -6.08
CA HIS A 5 0.95 14.32 -7.25
C HIS A 5 2.14 13.60 -7.91
N GLY A 6 3.32 14.22 -7.94
CA GLY A 6 4.55 13.59 -8.40
C GLY A 6 4.98 12.41 -7.54
N LEU A 7 4.93 12.53 -6.20
CA LEU A 7 5.21 11.42 -5.28
C LEU A 7 4.26 10.24 -5.50
N VAL A 8 2.95 10.52 -5.61
CA VAL A 8 1.92 9.49 -5.85
C VAL A 8 2.11 8.82 -7.21
N LEU A 9 2.36 9.60 -8.26
CA LEU A 9 2.64 9.08 -9.60
C LEU A 9 3.90 8.19 -9.60
N GLY A 10 4.99 8.67 -9.00
CA GLY A 10 6.24 7.92 -8.90
C GLY A 10 6.08 6.60 -8.14
N LEU A 11 5.32 6.60 -7.04
CA LEU A 11 4.99 5.37 -6.30
C LEU A 11 4.14 4.41 -7.15
N GLY A 12 3.11 4.91 -7.84
CA GLY A 12 2.28 4.10 -8.73
C GLY A 12 3.09 3.45 -9.85
N LEU A 13 3.98 4.21 -10.50
CA LEU A 13 4.88 3.69 -11.53
C LEU A 13 5.89 2.68 -10.98
N ALA A 14 6.41 2.88 -9.76
CA ALA A 14 7.30 1.92 -9.10
C ALA A 14 6.58 0.58 -8.83
N PHE A 15 5.33 0.62 -8.36
CA PHE A 15 4.50 -0.58 -8.19
C PHE A 15 4.21 -1.29 -9.51
N MET A 16 3.92 -0.54 -10.57
CA MET A 16 3.75 -1.13 -11.91
C MET A 16 5.02 -1.84 -12.37
N LEU A 17 6.19 -1.22 -12.20
CA LEU A 17 7.46 -1.81 -12.59
C LEU A 17 7.78 -3.07 -11.78
N GLU A 18 7.56 -3.04 -10.47
CA GLU A 18 7.78 -4.22 -9.62
C GLU A 18 6.76 -5.33 -9.93
N GLY A 19 5.52 -4.96 -10.24
CA GLY A 19 4.50 -5.90 -10.72
C GLY A 19 4.93 -6.62 -11.99
N ILE A 20 5.50 -5.90 -12.97
CA ILE A 20 6.05 -6.49 -14.19
C ILE A 20 7.19 -7.46 -13.88
N ARG A 21 8.11 -7.11 -12.98
CA ARG A 21 9.22 -7.98 -12.58
C ARG A 21 8.73 -9.27 -11.94
N LEU A 22 7.75 -9.20 -11.04
CA LEU A 22 7.15 -10.36 -10.40
C LEU A 22 6.40 -11.25 -11.40
N MET A 23 5.77 -10.66 -12.41
CA MET A 23 5.10 -11.39 -13.51
C MET A 23 6.09 -12.09 -14.45
N ALA A 24 7.31 -11.57 -14.60
CA ALA A 24 8.30 -12.11 -15.54
C ALA A 24 8.72 -13.56 -15.26
N GLY A 25 8.56 -14.04 -14.01
CA GLY A 25 8.88 -15.42 -13.64
C GLY A 25 7.92 -16.48 -14.18
N ASP A 26 6.70 -16.10 -14.58
CA ASP A 26 5.70 -17.02 -15.15
C ASP A 26 4.74 -16.27 -16.09
N ALA A 27 5.13 -16.17 -17.36
CA ALA A 27 4.41 -15.40 -18.37
C ALA A 27 2.99 -15.92 -18.62
N LEU A 28 2.78 -17.24 -18.60
CA LEU A 28 1.44 -17.82 -18.83
C LEU A 28 0.49 -17.43 -17.69
N MET A 29 0.93 -17.59 -16.45
CA MET A 29 0.12 -17.21 -15.30
C MET A 29 -0.13 -15.69 -15.25
N ALA A 30 0.87 -14.89 -15.60
CA ALA A 30 0.74 -13.44 -15.68
C ALA A 30 -0.31 -13.02 -16.72
N ILE A 31 -0.28 -13.59 -17.93
CA ILE A 31 -1.26 -13.31 -18.99
C ILE A 31 -2.67 -13.67 -18.51
N LEU A 32 -2.85 -14.87 -17.92
CA LEU A 32 -4.13 -15.31 -17.39
C LEU A 32 -4.64 -14.39 -16.27
N ALA A 33 -3.77 -14.01 -15.33
CA ALA A 33 -4.12 -13.10 -14.23
C ALA A 33 -4.50 -11.71 -14.75
N VAL A 34 -3.77 -11.16 -15.72
CA VAL A 34 -4.08 -9.86 -16.31
C VAL A 34 -5.40 -9.90 -17.09
N MET A 35 -5.60 -10.90 -17.95
CA MET A 35 -6.86 -11.07 -18.70
C MET A 35 -8.06 -11.22 -17.77
N LEU A 36 -7.91 -12.04 -16.73
CA LEU A 36 -8.95 -12.23 -15.73
C LEU A 36 -9.23 -10.91 -14.99
N THR A 37 -8.20 -10.17 -14.61
CA THR A 37 -8.38 -8.85 -13.98
C THR A 37 -9.19 -7.92 -14.87
N PHE A 38 -8.86 -7.78 -16.16
CA PHE A 38 -9.62 -6.93 -17.09
C PHE A 38 -11.10 -7.36 -17.22
N LEU A 39 -11.35 -8.67 -17.28
CA LEU A 39 -12.71 -9.20 -17.34
C LEU A 39 -13.50 -8.91 -16.05
N LEU A 40 -12.85 -9.02 -14.89
CA LEU A 40 -13.46 -8.79 -13.57
C LEU A 40 -13.64 -7.31 -13.25
N LEU A 41 -12.76 -6.43 -13.73
CA LEU A 41 -12.92 -4.98 -13.60
C LEU A 41 -14.19 -4.46 -14.26
N SER A 42 -14.73 -5.20 -15.24
CA SER A 42 -16.02 -4.90 -15.87
C SER A 42 -17.23 -5.32 -15.01
N ARG A 43 -17.02 -5.89 -13.82
CA ARG A 43 -18.07 -6.47 -12.96
C ARG A 43 -18.02 -5.86 -11.56
N ASP A 44 -18.88 -4.87 -11.31
CA ASP A 44 -18.83 -4.08 -10.08
C ASP A 44 -19.06 -4.85 -8.77
N ARG A 45 -19.72 -6.00 -8.83
CA ARG A 45 -20.06 -6.81 -7.64
C ARG A 45 -19.00 -7.85 -7.29
N VAL A 46 -17.98 -8.03 -8.13
CA VAL A 46 -17.05 -9.14 -8.00
C VAL A 46 -15.70 -8.63 -7.47
N PRO A 47 -15.22 -9.11 -6.30
CA PRO A 47 -13.92 -8.71 -5.77
C PRO A 47 -12.79 -9.33 -6.61
N ALA A 48 -12.34 -8.61 -7.63
CA ALA A 48 -11.30 -9.08 -8.56
C ALA A 48 -10.06 -9.62 -7.83
N MET A 49 -9.57 -8.88 -6.83
CA MET A 49 -8.42 -9.30 -6.01
C MET A 49 -8.65 -10.64 -5.30
N LEU A 50 -9.84 -10.87 -4.73
CA LEU A 50 -10.14 -12.14 -4.05
C LEU A 50 -10.14 -13.31 -5.04
N ILE A 51 -10.72 -13.12 -6.23
CA ILE A 51 -10.71 -14.16 -7.27
C ILE A 51 -9.30 -14.45 -7.75
N LEU A 52 -8.47 -13.43 -7.95
CA LEU A 52 -7.06 -13.61 -8.33
C LEU A 52 -6.30 -14.40 -7.26
N LEU A 53 -6.50 -14.08 -5.97
CA LEU A 53 -5.89 -14.82 -4.87
C LEU A 53 -6.36 -16.28 -4.82
N LEU A 54 -7.65 -16.54 -5.03
CA LEU A 54 -8.18 -17.90 -5.11
C LEU A 54 -7.63 -18.67 -6.31
N LEU A 55 -7.50 -18.03 -7.47
CA LEU A 55 -6.85 -18.60 -8.65
C LEU A 55 -5.39 -18.94 -8.34
N GLY A 56 -4.66 -18.01 -7.72
CA GLY A 56 -3.28 -18.21 -7.29
C GLY A 56 -3.14 -19.42 -6.38
N ALA A 57 -4.00 -19.52 -5.36
CA ALA A 57 -4.04 -20.64 -4.43
C ALA A 57 -4.33 -21.97 -5.12
N ALA A 58 -5.33 -21.99 -6.02
CA ALA A 58 -5.69 -23.19 -6.77
C ALA A 58 -4.53 -23.66 -7.68
N VAL A 59 -3.87 -22.72 -8.37
CA VAL A 59 -2.72 -23.03 -9.24
C VAL A 59 -1.51 -23.48 -8.41
N ALA A 60 -1.25 -22.85 -7.26
CA ALA A 60 -0.16 -23.24 -6.36
C ALA A 60 -0.35 -24.68 -5.88
N VAL A 61 -1.55 -25.03 -5.42
CA VAL A 61 -1.90 -26.40 -5.00
C VAL A 61 -1.81 -27.39 -6.16
N ALA A 62 -2.28 -27.02 -7.35
CA ALA A 62 -2.22 -27.89 -8.52
C ALA A 62 -0.78 -28.18 -8.99
N ARG A 63 0.11 -27.19 -8.88
CA ARG A 63 1.53 -27.34 -9.25
C ARG A 63 2.38 -27.97 -8.15
N GLN A 64 1.94 -27.89 -6.89
CA GLN A 64 2.62 -28.46 -5.73
C GLN A 64 1.65 -29.35 -4.94
N PRO A 65 1.41 -30.60 -5.36
CA PRO A 65 0.46 -31.49 -4.69
C PRO A 65 0.77 -31.73 -3.20
N GLY A 66 2.05 -31.64 -2.81
CA GLY A 66 2.50 -31.74 -1.42
C GLY A 66 2.13 -30.54 -0.54
N LEU A 67 1.74 -29.40 -1.12
CA LEU A 67 1.44 -28.17 -0.38
C LEU A 67 0.24 -28.36 0.57
N LEU A 68 -0.76 -29.16 0.19
CA LEU A 68 -1.87 -29.50 1.08
C LEU A 68 -1.41 -30.30 2.30
N GLY A 69 -0.41 -31.17 2.13
CA GLY A 69 0.21 -31.91 3.24
C GLY A 69 0.98 -30.98 4.17
N GLU A 70 1.74 -30.02 3.63
CA GLU A 70 2.43 -28.99 4.41
C GLU A 70 1.46 -28.07 5.16
N LEU A 71 0.33 -27.72 4.53
CA LEU A 71 -0.74 -26.94 5.18
C LEU A 71 -1.44 -27.77 6.26
N GLY A 72 -1.61 -29.08 6.06
CA GLY A 72 -2.17 -29.98 7.06
C GLY A 72 -1.24 -30.22 8.26
N SER A 73 0.07 -30.05 8.10
CA SER A 73 1.07 -30.19 9.16
C SER A 73 1.42 -28.88 9.87
N MET A 74 0.66 -27.79 9.61
CA MET A 74 0.84 -26.52 10.30
C MET A 74 0.71 -26.70 11.82
N ALA A 75 1.75 -26.31 12.55
CA ALA A 75 1.77 -26.39 13.99
C ALA A 75 1.16 -25.11 14.59
N PHE A 76 0.14 -25.29 15.43
CA PHE A 76 -0.37 -24.21 16.26
C PHE A 76 0.61 -23.94 17.40
N ARG A 77 1.30 -22.81 17.33
CA ARG A 77 2.25 -22.37 18.36
C ARG A 77 2.01 -20.92 18.68
N PHE A 78 1.73 -20.65 19.96
CA PHE A 78 1.61 -19.29 20.43
C PHE A 78 2.98 -18.61 20.45
N GLN A 79 3.11 -17.51 19.71
CA GLN A 79 4.31 -16.69 19.64
C GLN A 79 3.95 -15.22 19.85
N LEU A 80 4.69 -14.56 20.73
CA LEU A 80 4.57 -13.12 20.93
C LEU A 80 5.55 -12.39 20.00
N PRO A 81 5.17 -11.20 19.48
CA PRO A 81 6.10 -10.38 18.72
C PRO A 81 7.30 -9.99 19.60
N HIS A 82 8.48 -9.96 18.99
CA HIS A 82 9.67 -9.47 19.67
C HIS A 82 9.62 -7.94 19.79
N PHE A 83 10.08 -7.40 20.92
CA PHE A 83 10.19 -5.97 21.10
C PHE A 83 11.40 -5.43 20.35
N ALA A 84 11.16 -4.69 19.27
CA ALA A 84 12.20 -4.35 18.28
C ALA A 84 13.02 -3.11 18.64
N LEU A 85 12.58 -2.29 19.60
CA LEU A 85 13.27 -1.02 19.93
C LEU A 85 14.65 -1.23 20.58
N THR A 86 14.93 -2.40 21.13
CA THR A 86 16.22 -2.72 21.77
C THR A 86 17.37 -2.80 20.77
N GLY A 87 17.09 -3.02 19.48
CA GLY A 87 18.09 -3.13 18.41
C GLY A 87 18.36 -1.83 17.65
N LEU A 88 17.64 -0.74 17.95
CA LEU A 88 17.69 0.51 17.18
C LEU A 88 18.96 1.31 17.49
N ARG A 89 19.78 1.55 16.46
CA ARG A 89 20.96 2.42 16.57
C ARG A 89 20.55 3.87 16.29
N TRP A 90 21.39 4.81 16.75
CA TRP A 90 21.17 6.23 16.49
C TRP A 90 21.20 6.55 14.98
N GLU A 91 22.08 5.88 14.25
CA GLU A 91 22.19 5.97 12.78
C GLU A 91 20.91 5.55 12.07
N ASP A 92 20.27 4.46 12.54
CA ASP A 92 18.99 3.98 12.00
C ASP A 92 17.88 5.00 12.24
N THR A 93 17.89 5.64 13.41
CA THR A 93 16.91 6.68 13.78
C THR A 93 17.06 7.91 12.88
N LEU A 94 18.29 8.40 12.69
CA LEU A 94 18.57 9.52 11.78
C LEU A 94 18.16 9.18 10.35
N THR A 95 18.51 7.99 9.88
CA THR A 95 18.15 7.53 8.53
C THR A 95 16.63 7.44 8.39
N GLY A 96 15.95 6.83 9.36
CA GLY A 96 14.48 6.75 9.40
C GLY A 96 13.81 8.12 9.37
N VAL A 97 14.30 9.10 10.15
CA VAL A 97 13.72 10.45 10.18
C VAL A 97 13.94 11.19 8.85
N PHE A 98 15.18 11.23 8.35
CA PHE A 98 15.51 12.07 7.19
C PHE A 98 15.18 11.43 5.85
N VAL A 99 15.34 10.11 5.71
CA VAL A 99 15.12 9.40 4.44
C VAL A 99 13.67 8.95 4.27
N LEU A 100 12.99 8.58 5.37
CA LEU A 100 11.62 8.06 5.31
C LEU A 100 10.61 9.03 5.94
N GLY A 101 10.85 9.51 7.17
CA GLY A 101 9.89 10.27 7.96
C GLY A 101 9.51 11.62 7.35
N LEU A 102 10.50 12.45 7.00
CA LEU A 102 10.27 13.77 6.40
C LEU A 102 9.48 13.71 5.08
N PRO A 103 9.86 12.87 4.10
CA PRO A 103 9.09 12.70 2.86
C PRO A 103 7.68 12.15 3.11
N GLN A 104 7.55 11.21 4.06
CA GLN A 104 6.27 10.59 4.39
C GLN A 104 5.34 11.55 5.14
N ALA A 105 5.83 12.53 5.89
CA ALA A 105 4.96 13.42 6.67
C ALA A 105 3.89 14.12 5.81
N ALA A 106 4.28 14.65 4.64
CA ALA A 106 3.33 15.29 3.71
C ALA A 106 2.38 14.28 3.06
N LEU A 107 2.89 13.11 2.67
CA LEU A 107 2.11 12.05 2.04
C LEU A 107 1.09 11.44 3.02
N THR A 108 1.52 11.15 4.24
CA THR A 108 0.68 10.66 5.34
C THR A 108 -0.41 11.65 5.68
N LEU A 109 -0.09 12.94 5.81
CA LEU A 109 -1.12 13.95 6.11
C LEU A 109 -2.18 14.01 5.02
N GLY A 110 -1.78 14.04 3.74
CA GLY A 110 -2.71 14.08 2.62
C GLY A 110 -3.49 12.78 2.46
N ASN A 111 -2.78 11.70 2.12
CA ASN A 111 -3.39 10.46 1.64
C ASN A 111 -3.90 9.55 2.76
N ALA A 112 -3.25 9.57 3.93
CA ALA A 112 -3.60 8.65 5.02
C ALA A 112 -4.49 9.28 6.10
N ILE A 113 -4.39 10.61 6.31
CA ILE A 113 -5.17 11.31 7.33
C ILE A 113 -6.34 12.06 6.71
N ILE A 114 -6.09 13.04 5.83
CA ILE A 114 -7.15 13.89 5.26
C ILE A 114 -8.11 13.06 4.41
N THR A 115 -7.61 12.27 3.45
CA THR A 115 -8.46 11.43 2.60
C THR A 115 -9.29 10.43 3.41
N THR A 116 -8.73 9.85 4.47
CA THR A 116 -9.50 8.94 5.35
C THR A 116 -10.63 9.67 6.08
N VAL A 117 -10.39 10.90 6.54
CA VAL A 117 -11.42 11.73 7.18
C VAL A 117 -12.52 12.11 6.19
N GLU A 118 -12.15 12.54 4.99
CA GLU A 118 -13.08 12.88 3.92
C GLU A 118 -13.94 11.68 3.52
N GLU A 119 -13.32 10.52 3.32
CA GLU A 119 -13.99 9.28 2.96
C GLU A 119 -14.95 8.83 4.09
N ASN A 120 -14.48 8.78 5.35
CA ASN A 120 -15.32 8.42 6.49
C ASN A 120 -16.53 9.35 6.61
N ASN A 121 -16.31 10.67 6.51
CA ASN A 121 -17.37 11.65 6.70
C ASN A 121 -18.36 11.67 5.53
N THR A 122 -17.94 11.20 4.35
CA THR A 122 -18.80 11.00 3.18
C THR A 122 -19.64 9.73 3.34
N LEU A 123 -19.02 8.61 3.74
CA LEU A 123 -19.70 7.31 3.89
C LEU A 123 -20.57 7.24 5.16
N PHE A 124 -20.17 7.92 6.23
CA PHE A 124 -20.80 7.89 7.56
C PHE A 124 -21.02 9.32 8.09
N PRO A 125 -21.91 10.11 7.47
CA PRO A 125 -22.13 11.51 7.82
C PRO A 125 -22.63 11.74 9.25
N ASP A 126 -23.24 10.72 9.87
CA ASP A 126 -23.73 10.73 11.25
C ASP A 126 -22.63 10.40 12.28
N ARG A 127 -21.45 9.92 11.84
CA ARG A 127 -20.33 9.51 12.68
C ARG A 127 -19.03 10.15 12.21
N ARG A 128 -19.04 11.49 12.17
CA ARG A 128 -17.92 12.25 11.65
C ARG A 128 -16.69 12.13 12.54
N VAL A 129 -15.53 12.06 11.90
CA VAL A 129 -14.21 12.12 12.53
C VAL A 129 -13.51 13.42 12.14
N THR A 130 -12.49 13.79 12.92
CA THR A 130 -11.67 14.98 12.65
C THR A 130 -10.25 14.60 12.26
N VAL A 131 -9.60 15.47 11.48
CA VAL A 131 -8.17 15.32 11.12
C VAL A 131 -7.29 15.13 12.34
N ARG A 132 -7.53 15.89 13.42
CA ARG A 132 -6.78 15.76 14.67
C ARG A 132 -6.94 14.38 15.30
N HIS A 133 -8.16 13.85 15.36
CA HIS A 133 -8.42 12.53 15.91
C HIS A 133 -7.68 11.45 15.12
N VAL A 134 -7.84 11.43 13.79
CA VAL A 134 -7.21 10.43 12.92
C VAL A 134 -5.69 10.56 12.94
N ALA A 135 -5.14 11.78 13.03
CA ALA A 135 -3.69 11.99 13.12
C ALA A 135 -3.09 11.42 14.42
N VAL A 136 -3.75 11.62 15.56
CA VAL A 136 -3.29 11.09 16.85
C VAL A 136 -3.36 9.56 16.86
N ASP A 137 -4.48 9.00 16.41
CA ASP A 137 -4.67 7.55 16.31
C ASP A 137 -3.64 6.91 15.36
N HIS A 138 -3.41 7.52 14.20
CA HIS A 138 -2.40 7.08 13.24
C HIS A 138 -0.98 7.08 13.83
N GLY A 139 -0.64 8.12 14.61
CA GLY A 139 0.63 8.20 15.32
C GLY A 139 0.76 7.09 16.37
N LEU A 140 -0.27 6.87 17.18
CA LEU A 140 -0.27 5.83 18.20
C LEU A 140 -0.14 4.43 17.59
N MET A 141 -0.93 4.14 16.55
CA MET A 141 -0.88 2.87 15.81
C MET A 141 0.53 2.58 15.29
N ASN A 142 1.21 3.58 14.70
CA ASN A 142 2.55 3.42 14.17
C ASN A 142 3.63 3.35 15.28
N LEU A 143 3.47 4.05 16.40
CA LEU A 143 4.39 3.93 17.54
C LEU A 143 4.33 2.53 18.16
N VAL A 144 3.12 2.00 18.35
CA VAL A 144 2.91 0.63 18.82
C VAL A 144 3.46 -0.37 17.79
N GLY A 145 3.12 -0.21 16.52
CA GLY A 145 3.62 -1.05 15.43
C GLY A 145 5.14 -1.08 15.37
N ALA A 146 5.80 0.08 15.32
CA ALA A 146 7.26 0.19 15.30
C ALA A 146 7.90 -0.46 16.53
N SER A 147 7.29 -0.35 17.71
CA SER A 147 7.81 -0.98 18.93
C SER A 147 7.85 -2.51 18.87
N LEU A 148 7.00 -3.10 18.04
CA LEU A 148 6.88 -4.54 17.82
C LEU A 148 7.56 -4.99 16.50
N GLY A 149 8.34 -4.12 15.86
CA GLY A 149 9.00 -4.40 14.58
C GLY A 149 8.07 -4.39 13.36
N GLY A 150 6.88 -3.79 13.51
CA GLY A 150 5.92 -3.61 12.43
C GLY A 150 6.38 -2.59 11.38
N VAL A 151 5.87 -2.76 10.17
CA VAL A 151 6.05 -1.79 9.08
C VAL A 151 5.11 -0.59 9.26
N PRO A 152 5.41 0.58 8.65
CA PRO A 152 4.51 1.73 8.68
C PRO A 152 3.11 1.39 8.15
N MET A 153 2.08 1.85 8.86
CA MET A 153 0.67 1.54 8.61
C MET A 153 -0.17 2.79 8.41
N CYS A 154 -1.32 2.64 7.74
CA CYS A 154 -2.34 3.68 7.61
C CYS A 154 -3.75 3.09 7.71
N HIS A 155 -4.76 3.95 7.89
CA HIS A 155 -6.17 3.52 7.88
C HIS A 155 -6.65 3.10 6.49
N GLY A 156 -6.09 3.70 5.44
CA GLY A 156 -6.41 3.39 4.05
C GLY A 156 -7.85 3.74 3.66
N ALA A 157 -8.08 4.96 3.16
CA ALA A 157 -9.39 5.39 2.66
C ALA A 157 -9.98 4.42 1.62
N GLY A 158 -9.17 3.96 0.66
CA GLY A 158 -9.60 2.97 -0.35
C GLY A 158 -9.99 1.61 0.25
N GLY A 159 -9.32 1.19 1.32
CA GLY A 159 -9.67 -0.03 2.06
C GLY A 159 -11.05 0.11 2.72
N MET A 160 -11.31 1.25 3.37
CA MET A 160 -12.62 1.58 3.94
C MET A 160 -13.71 1.57 2.87
N ALA A 161 -13.50 2.26 1.75
CA ALA A 161 -14.42 2.28 0.61
C ALA A 161 -14.69 0.85 0.09
N GLY A 162 -13.66 0.02 -0.01
CA GLY A 162 -13.76 -1.39 -0.37
C GLY A 162 -14.66 -2.18 0.58
N HIS A 163 -14.43 -2.09 1.89
CA HIS A 163 -15.28 -2.75 2.89
C HIS A 163 -16.75 -2.31 2.76
N VAL A 164 -17.00 -1.02 2.58
CA VAL A 164 -18.37 -0.49 2.41
C VAL A 164 -19.00 -0.95 1.09
N ARG A 165 -18.24 -0.99 0.00
CA ARG A 165 -18.67 -1.54 -1.30
C ARG A 165 -19.12 -3.00 -1.18
N PHE A 166 -18.44 -3.80 -0.36
CA PHE A 166 -18.79 -5.19 -0.09
C PHE A 166 -19.79 -5.40 1.06
N GLY A 167 -20.47 -4.33 1.51
CA GLY A 167 -21.60 -4.43 2.42
C GLY A 167 -21.30 -4.16 3.89
N ALA A 168 -20.06 -3.83 4.26
CA ALA A 168 -19.78 -3.38 5.62
C ALA A 168 -20.48 -2.03 5.88
N ARG A 169 -21.07 -1.89 7.07
CA ARG A 169 -21.73 -0.65 7.52
C ARG A 169 -21.22 -0.15 8.87
N THR A 170 -20.30 -0.88 9.47
CA THR A 170 -19.67 -0.57 10.75
C THR A 170 -18.20 -0.98 10.72
N GLY A 171 -17.41 -0.49 11.67
CA GLY A 171 -16.02 -0.93 11.86
C GLY A 171 -15.86 -2.40 12.27
N GLY A 172 -16.96 -3.14 12.49
CA GLY A 172 -16.92 -4.56 12.86
C GLY A 172 -16.19 -5.42 11.83
N SER A 173 -16.26 -5.10 10.53
CA SER A 173 -15.51 -5.81 9.50
C SER A 173 -14.00 -5.68 9.67
N LEU A 174 -13.52 -4.50 10.07
CA LEU A 174 -12.11 -4.23 10.34
C LEU A 174 -11.66 -4.96 11.60
N VAL A 175 -12.50 -4.99 12.65
CA VAL A 175 -12.20 -5.75 13.88
C VAL A 175 -12.09 -7.24 13.59
N ILE A 176 -13.04 -7.81 12.82
CA ILE A 176 -12.99 -9.23 12.43
C ILE A 176 -11.72 -9.52 11.63
N LEU A 177 -11.41 -8.70 10.63
CA LEU A 177 -10.19 -8.86 9.82
C LEU A 177 -8.93 -8.78 10.70
N GLY A 178 -8.86 -7.79 11.59
CA GLY A 178 -7.75 -7.62 12.52
C GLY A 178 -7.58 -8.81 13.46
N LEU A 179 -8.67 -9.36 14.00
CA LEU A 179 -8.65 -10.55 14.85
C LEU A 179 -8.18 -11.79 14.09
N LEU A 180 -8.60 -11.98 12.83
CA LEU A 180 -8.15 -13.08 11.99
C LEU A 180 -6.65 -12.99 11.69
N VAL A 181 -6.17 -11.80 11.31
CA VAL A 181 -4.74 -11.57 11.03
C VAL A 181 -3.90 -11.73 12.31
N LEU A 182 -4.40 -11.22 13.45
CA LEU A 182 -3.75 -11.38 14.75
C LEU A 182 -3.69 -12.86 15.16
N PHE A 183 -4.75 -13.63 14.92
CA PHE A 183 -4.75 -15.06 15.17
C PHE A 183 -3.69 -15.78 14.32
N VAL A 184 -3.58 -15.47 13.03
CA VAL A 184 -2.54 -16.03 12.16
C VAL A 184 -1.14 -15.64 12.67
N GLY A 185 -0.94 -14.37 13.03
CA GLY A 185 0.34 -13.88 13.53
C GLY A 185 0.75 -14.49 14.89
N LEU A 186 -0.20 -14.73 15.79
CA LEU A 186 0.09 -15.26 17.12
C LEU A 186 0.19 -16.78 17.16
N PHE A 187 -0.59 -17.50 16.33
CA PHE A 187 -0.71 -18.97 16.44
C PHE A 187 -0.10 -19.73 15.27
N LEU A 188 0.10 -19.07 14.12
CA LEU A 188 0.56 -19.68 12.87
C LEU A 188 1.80 -18.99 12.30
N ALA A 189 2.56 -18.24 13.11
CA ALA A 189 3.74 -17.48 12.67
C ALA A 189 4.75 -18.34 11.90
N ASP A 190 5.13 -19.49 12.45
CA ASP A 190 6.06 -20.45 11.81
C ASP A 190 5.53 -20.98 10.46
N SER A 191 4.21 -21.01 10.32
CA SER A 191 3.50 -21.53 9.14
C SER A 191 3.10 -20.43 8.16
N ALA A 192 3.31 -19.15 8.49
CA ALA A 192 2.94 -18.03 7.63
C ALA A 192 3.69 -18.08 6.29
N ALA A 193 4.96 -18.50 6.30
CA ALA A 193 5.74 -18.71 5.09
C ALA A 193 5.11 -19.78 4.18
N THR A 194 4.57 -20.87 4.76
CA THR A 194 3.84 -21.91 4.03
C THR A 194 2.53 -21.37 3.46
N LEU A 195 1.81 -20.54 4.23
CA LEU A 195 0.60 -19.88 3.74
C LEU A 195 0.91 -18.97 2.55
N PHE A 196 2.03 -18.24 2.57
CA PHE A 196 2.44 -17.39 1.46
C PHE A 196 2.80 -18.16 0.18
N LYS A 197 3.16 -19.45 0.26
CA LYS A 197 3.35 -20.30 -0.93
C LYS A 197 2.07 -20.45 -1.77
N LEU A 198 0.89 -20.21 -1.18
CA LEU A 198 -0.39 -20.22 -1.92
C LEU A 198 -0.52 -19.06 -2.92
N PHE A 199 0.34 -18.04 -2.86
CA PHE A 199 0.21 -16.86 -3.69
C PHE A 199 1.41 -16.75 -4.64
N PRO A 200 1.31 -17.28 -5.87
CA PRO A 200 2.38 -17.21 -6.85
C PRO A 200 2.83 -15.76 -7.09
N PRO A 201 4.14 -15.49 -7.20
CA PRO A 201 4.66 -14.14 -7.44
C PRO A 201 4.03 -13.45 -8.65
N SER A 202 3.72 -14.20 -9.72
CA SER A 202 3.07 -13.66 -10.93
C SER A 202 1.65 -13.12 -10.68
N VAL A 203 0.88 -13.73 -9.79
CA VAL A 203 -0.45 -13.24 -9.39
C VAL A 203 -0.31 -11.98 -8.53
N LEU A 204 0.61 -12.00 -7.56
CA LEU A 204 0.92 -10.81 -6.74
C LEU A 204 1.40 -9.66 -7.62
N GLY A 205 2.20 -9.95 -8.64
CA GLY A 205 2.68 -8.98 -9.62
C GLY A 205 1.55 -8.33 -10.42
N ALA A 206 0.55 -9.12 -10.84
CA ALA A 206 -0.64 -8.58 -11.49
C ALA A 206 -1.43 -7.67 -10.55
N ILE A 207 -1.68 -8.09 -9.31
CA ILE A 207 -2.37 -7.26 -8.30
C ILE A 207 -1.61 -5.95 -8.07
N LEU A 208 -0.29 -6.03 -7.88
CA LEU A 208 0.57 -4.86 -7.64
C LEU A 208 0.59 -3.91 -8.86
N PHE A 209 0.59 -4.47 -10.07
CA PHE A 209 0.53 -3.68 -11.29
C PHE A 209 -0.76 -2.86 -11.40
N PHE A 210 -1.92 -3.49 -11.18
CA PHE A 210 -3.20 -2.79 -11.25
C PHE A 210 -3.37 -1.80 -10.09
N ALA A 211 -2.91 -2.13 -8.88
CA ALA A 211 -2.88 -1.18 -7.77
C ALA A 211 -2.00 0.04 -8.08
N GLY A 212 -0.83 -0.17 -8.69
CA GLY A 212 0.05 0.89 -9.16
C GLY A 212 -0.60 1.75 -10.26
N LEU A 213 -1.31 1.12 -11.20
CA LEU A 213 -2.06 1.80 -12.25
C LEU A 213 -3.18 2.66 -11.69
N GLU A 214 -3.96 2.15 -10.74
CA GLU A 214 -5.03 2.90 -10.07
C GLU A 214 -4.46 4.11 -9.32
N LEU A 215 -3.34 3.92 -8.61
CA LEU A 215 -2.65 4.99 -7.89
C LEU A 215 -2.10 6.07 -8.83
N ALA A 216 -1.49 5.67 -9.94
CA ALA A 216 -0.98 6.57 -10.97
C ALA A 216 -2.11 7.30 -11.72
N ALA A 217 -3.21 6.61 -12.04
CA ALA A 217 -4.38 7.22 -12.68
C ALA A 217 -5.08 8.23 -11.76
N GLY A 218 -5.08 7.99 -10.44
CA GLY A 218 -5.61 8.90 -9.44
C GLY A 218 -4.75 10.16 -9.23
N SER A 219 -3.49 10.19 -9.68
CA SER A 219 -2.57 11.31 -9.45
C SER A 219 -2.81 12.52 -10.38
N GLN A 220 -4.03 12.72 -10.89
CA GLN A 220 -4.32 13.71 -11.93
C GLN A 220 -4.00 15.15 -11.49
N GLY A 221 -3.02 15.74 -12.16
CA GLY A 221 -2.65 17.15 -12.05
C GLY A 221 -3.51 18.05 -12.94
N GLY A 222 -4.84 17.90 -12.89
CA GLY A 222 -5.76 18.73 -13.67
C GLY A 222 -5.55 20.21 -13.37
N GLY A 223 -5.34 21.03 -14.41
CA GLY A 223 -5.14 22.47 -14.27
C GLY A 223 -3.73 22.92 -13.87
N LEU A 224 -2.72 22.04 -13.89
CA LEU A 224 -1.32 22.45 -13.68
C LEU A 224 -0.75 23.19 -14.89
N ASP A 225 -0.06 24.30 -14.63
CA ASP A 225 0.70 25.04 -15.63
C ASP A 225 1.93 24.25 -16.10
N ARG A 226 2.65 24.77 -17.10
CA ARG A 226 3.83 24.10 -17.67
C ARG A 226 4.89 23.80 -16.61
N ASN A 227 5.16 24.74 -15.70
CA ASN A 227 6.22 24.58 -14.71
C ASN A 227 5.84 23.57 -13.63
N ASP A 228 4.59 23.59 -13.18
CA ASP A 228 4.05 22.63 -12.23
C ASP A 228 4.05 21.20 -12.80
N ARG A 229 3.88 21.03 -14.12
CA ARG A 229 4.04 19.73 -14.79
C ARG A 229 5.48 19.24 -14.76
N TYR A 230 6.48 20.11 -14.98
CA TYR A 230 7.89 19.75 -14.84
C TYR A 230 8.22 19.33 -13.41
N VAL A 231 7.75 20.10 -12.42
CA VAL A 231 7.90 19.75 -11.00
C VAL A 231 7.32 18.37 -10.73
N LEU A 232 6.10 18.11 -11.20
CA LEU A 232 5.43 16.81 -11.02
C LEU A 232 6.23 15.67 -11.64
N LEU A 233 6.64 15.78 -12.92
CA LEU A 233 7.32 14.70 -13.65
C LEU A 233 8.72 14.42 -13.08
N ILE A 234 9.48 15.46 -12.72
CA ILE A 234 10.80 15.30 -12.10
C ILE A 234 10.65 14.66 -10.72
N THR A 235 9.68 15.13 -9.93
CA THR A 235 9.37 14.52 -8.63
C THR A 235 9.03 13.04 -8.81
N ALA A 236 8.17 12.69 -9.77
CA ALA A 236 7.78 11.31 -10.03
C ALA A 236 8.98 10.44 -10.43
N GLY A 237 9.80 10.89 -11.39
CA GLY A 237 10.96 10.14 -11.86
C GLY A 237 11.99 9.88 -10.76
N VAL A 238 12.32 10.90 -9.95
CA VAL A 238 13.27 10.72 -8.83
C VAL A 238 12.67 9.83 -7.73
N SER A 239 11.35 9.94 -7.48
CA SER A 239 10.66 9.14 -6.47
C SER A 239 10.64 7.65 -6.77
N MET A 240 10.69 7.26 -8.05
CA MET A 240 10.81 5.85 -8.46
C MET A 240 12.12 5.21 -7.97
N TRP A 241 13.18 6.01 -7.80
CA TRP A 241 14.45 5.55 -7.25
C TRP A 241 14.51 5.74 -5.73
N ASN A 242 14.17 6.93 -5.25
CA ASN A 242 14.16 7.24 -3.84
C ASN A 242 13.11 8.30 -3.53
N MET A 243 12.10 7.91 -2.73
CA MET A 243 10.98 8.78 -2.40
C MET A 243 11.42 10.06 -1.65
N GLY A 244 12.44 9.97 -0.80
CA GLY A 244 12.95 11.13 -0.08
C GLY A 244 13.71 12.12 -0.94
N ALA A 245 14.57 11.61 -1.84
CA ALA A 245 15.20 12.44 -2.86
C ALA A 245 14.14 13.07 -3.78
N GLY A 246 13.08 12.33 -4.13
CA GLY A 246 11.96 12.82 -4.92
C GLY A 246 11.25 14.00 -4.26
N TYR A 247 10.90 13.87 -2.97
CA TYR A 247 10.29 14.96 -2.21
C TYR A 247 11.17 16.21 -2.16
N LEU A 248 12.45 16.06 -1.83
CA LEU A 248 13.40 17.18 -1.74
C LEU A 248 13.61 17.85 -3.09
N ALA A 249 13.87 17.07 -4.14
CA ALA A 249 14.05 17.59 -5.50
C ALA A 249 12.80 18.34 -5.98
N GLY A 250 11.62 17.75 -5.76
CA GLY A 250 10.34 18.37 -6.08
C GLY A 250 10.10 19.69 -5.34
N LEU A 251 10.39 19.73 -4.04
CA LEU A 251 10.21 20.92 -3.22
C LEU A 251 11.17 22.05 -3.64
N LEU A 252 12.45 21.72 -3.85
CA LEU A 252 13.47 22.67 -4.30
C LEU A 252 13.11 23.25 -5.68
N LEU A 253 12.74 22.39 -6.62
CA LEU A 253 12.35 22.80 -7.97
C LEU A 253 11.09 23.68 -7.95
N TRP A 254 10.08 23.28 -7.17
CA TRP A 254 8.86 24.07 -7.00
C TRP A 254 9.15 25.48 -6.47
N HIS A 255 10.05 25.58 -5.49
CA HIS A 255 10.43 26.87 -4.91
C HIS A 255 11.24 27.73 -5.89
N ALA A 256 12.16 27.12 -6.64
CA ALA A 256 12.95 27.80 -7.68
C ALA A 256 12.05 28.38 -8.79
N VAL A 257 11.06 27.62 -9.24
CA VAL A 257 10.04 28.07 -10.20
C VAL A 257 9.23 29.24 -9.63
N ARG A 258 8.73 29.10 -8.40
CA ARG A 258 7.93 30.15 -7.73
C ARG A 258 8.70 31.45 -7.51
N ARG A 259 10.01 31.38 -7.26
CA ARG A 259 10.89 32.55 -7.15
C ARG A 259 11.33 33.13 -8.49
N GLY A 260 10.93 32.51 -9.61
CA GLY A 260 11.29 32.96 -10.95
C GLY A 260 12.75 32.69 -11.32
N TRP A 261 13.45 31.85 -10.56
CA TRP A 261 14.85 31.46 -10.86
C TRP A 261 14.92 30.53 -12.07
N LEU A 262 13.83 29.80 -12.35
CA LEU A 262 13.69 28.91 -13.49
C LEU A 262 12.34 29.20 -14.16
N ARG A 263 12.36 29.38 -15.48
CA ARG A 263 11.17 29.45 -16.34
C ARG A 263 11.37 28.47 -17.49
N ALA A 264 10.39 27.60 -17.73
CA ALA A 264 10.36 26.65 -18.85
C ALA A 264 9.31 27.02 -19.90
#